data_AF-A0A150PRW7-F1
#
_entry.id   AF-A0A150PRW7-F1
#
_cell.length_a   1.000
_cell.length_b   1.000
_cell.length_c   1.000
_cell.angle_alpha   90.00
_cell.angle_beta   90.00
_cell.angle_gamma   90.00
#
_symmetry.space_group_name_H-M   'P 1'
#
loop_
_entity.id
_entity.type
_entity.pdbx_description
1 polymer ?
#
loop_
_entity_poly.entity_id
_entity_poly.type
_entity_poly.pdbx_seq_one_letter_code
_entity_poly.pdbx_strand_id
1 'polypeptide(L)' 'MQALFVRDVGVPIRTFQLWRRLLVALAAFARLDATGAAHAAGFADLAHFSRTCRRMLGYSPTELRTGLMR' A
#
# COMPACT_ATOMS: atom_id res chain seq x y z
N MET A 1 3.94 -11.54 -21.43
CA MET A 1 4.34 -11.50 -20.01
C MET A 1 3.17 -11.35 -19.04
N GLN A 2 2.27 -10.37 -19.21
CA GLN A 2 1.21 -10.12 -18.22
C GLN A 2 0.20 -11.27 -18.08
N ALA A 3 -0.17 -11.96 -19.17
CA ALA A 3 -1.08 -13.11 -19.13
C ALA A 3 -0.51 -14.34 -18.41
N LEU A 4 0.80 -14.63 -18.56
CA LEU A 4 1.46 -15.74 -17.87
C LEU A 4 1.54 -15.47 -16.35
N PHE A 5 1.87 -14.24 -15.96
CA PHE A 5 1.88 -13.87 -14.54
C PHE A 5 0.49 -13.95 -13.91
N VAL A 6 -0.56 -13.54 -14.62
CA VAL A 6 -1.94 -13.69 -14.14
C VAL A 6 -2.33 -15.16 -14.03
N ARG A 7 -1.90 -16.02 -14.96
CA ARG A 7 -2.16 -17.47 -14.89
C ARG A 7 -1.53 -18.10 -13.65
N ASP A 8 -0.28 -17.74 -13.34
CA ASP A 8 0.48 -18.40 -12.27
C ASP A 8 0.26 -17.75 -10.89
N VAL A 9 -0.03 -16.44 -10.82
CA VAL A 9 -0.17 -15.67 -9.56
C VAL A 9 -1.63 -15.22 -9.30
N GLY A 10 -2.51 -15.32 -10.29
CA GLY A 10 -3.93 -14.96 -10.17
C GLY A 10 -4.23 -13.46 -10.23
N VAL A 11 -3.22 -12.58 -10.21
CA VAL A 11 -3.41 -11.12 -10.22
C VAL A 11 -2.56 -10.41 -11.27
N PRO A 12 -3.04 -9.30 -11.86
CA PRO A 12 -2.23 -8.50 -12.78
C PRO A 12 -0.95 -7.98 -12.11
N ILE A 13 0.15 -7.96 -12.86
CA ILE A 13 1.46 -7.44 -12.40
C ILE A 13 1.34 -6.06 -11.76
N ARG A 14 0.52 -5.16 -12.32
CA ARG A 14 0.31 -3.82 -11.79
C ARG A 14 -0.33 -3.83 -10.40
N THR A 15 -1.35 -4.68 -10.20
CA THR A 15 -2.01 -4.86 -8.89
C THR A 15 -1.03 -5.43 -7.89
N PHE A 16 -0.21 -6.39 -8.29
CA PHE A 16 0.83 -6.97 -7.44
C PHE A 16 1.89 -5.94 -7.03
N GLN A 17 2.36 -5.10 -7.96
CA GLN A 17 3.28 -4.02 -7.62
C GLN A 17 2.66 -2.99 -6.67
N LEU A 18 1.38 -2.67 -6.84
CA LEU A 18 0.67 -1.75 -5.96
C LEU A 18 0.54 -2.34 -4.54
N TRP A 19 0.21 -3.63 -4.42
CA TRP A 19 0.25 -4.36 -3.15
C TRP A 19 1.63 -4.32 -2.50
N ARG A 20 2.70 -4.51 -3.29
CA ARG A 20 4.06 -4.48 -2.77
C ARG A 20 4.42 -3.09 -2.20
N ARG A 21 4.07 -2.01 -2.92
CA ARG A 21 4.28 -0.62 -2.46
C ARG A 21 3.48 -0.34 -1.18
N LEU A 22 2.25 -0.82 -1.12
CA LEU A 22 1.41 -0.70 0.06
C LEU A 22 2.04 -1.36 1.30
N LEU A 23 2.58 -2.58 1.16
CA LEU A 23 3.27 -3.27 2.26
C LEU A 23 4.53 -2.52 2.72
N VAL A 24 5.31 -1.97 1.78
CA VAL A 24 6.47 -1.14 2.11
C VAL A 24 6.05 0.13 2.85
N ALA A 25 4.98 0.80 2.41
CA ALA A 25 4.46 1.98 3.07
C ALA A 25 4.01 1.68 4.50
N LEU A 26 3.30 0.57 4.72
CA LEU A 26 2.88 0.12 6.05
C LEU A 26 4.07 -0.17 6.97
N ALA A 27 5.09 -0.85 6.46
CA ALA A 27 6.30 -1.12 7.24
C ALA A 27 7.03 0.18 7.62
N ALA A 28 7.11 1.14 6.70
CA ALA A 28 7.71 2.45 6.93
C ALA A 28 6.87 3.30 7.89
N PHE A 29 5.54 3.17 7.85
CA PHE A 29 4.59 3.90 8.69
C PHE A 29 4.70 3.58 10.18
N ALA A 30 5.34 2.46 10.55
CA ALA A 30 5.69 2.16 11.94
C ALA A 30 6.81 3.06 12.49
N ARG A 31 7.60 3.71 11.62
CA ARG A 31 8.79 4.51 11.99
C ARG A 31 8.76 5.95 11.48
N LEU A 32 7.95 6.23 10.46
CA LEU A 32 7.83 7.52 9.79
C LEU A 32 6.41 8.06 9.91
N ASP A 33 6.27 9.35 9.68
CA ASP A 33 4.97 9.97 9.48
C ASP A 33 4.33 9.49 8.17
N ALA A 34 3.03 9.77 8.00
CA ALA A 34 2.26 9.25 6.86
C ALA A 34 2.83 9.70 5.51
N THR A 35 3.34 10.93 5.46
CA THR A 35 3.93 11.53 4.26
C THR A 35 5.28 10.91 3.95
N GLY A 36 6.17 10.78 4.93
CA GLY A 36 7.46 10.11 4.76
C GLY A 36 7.31 8.64 4.33
N ALA A 37 6.37 7.92 4.93
CA ALA A 37 6.06 6.54 4.55
C ALA A 37 5.52 6.42 3.11
N ALA A 38 4.66 7.34 2.68
CA ALA A 38 4.16 7.39 1.30
C ALA A 38 5.29 7.59 0.30
N HIS A 39 6.17 8.57 0.54
CA HIS A 39 7.32 8.84 -0.33
C HIS A 39 8.33 7.68 -0.35
N ALA A 40 8.62 7.07 0.80
CA ALA A 40 9.53 5.93 0.90
C ALA A 40 9.02 4.70 0.10
N ALA A 41 7.70 4.50 0.03
CA ALA A 41 7.07 3.47 -0.78
C ALA A 41 6.84 3.87 -2.25
N GLY A 42 7.26 5.08 -2.62
CA GLY A 42 7.17 5.64 -3.96
C GLY A 42 5.80 6.19 -4.32
N PHE A 43 4.84 6.31 -3.41
CA PHE A 43 3.58 6.99 -3.71
C PHE A 43 3.81 8.47 -4.06
N ALA A 44 2.99 9.01 -4.96
CA ALA A 44 3.11 10.39 -5.39
C ALA A 44 2.84 11.38 -4.24
N ASP A 45 1.87 11.04 -3.40
CA ASP A 45 1.42 11.86 -2.28
C ASP A 45 0.64 11.01 -1.26
N LEU A 46 0.39 11.60 -0.09
CA LEU A 46 -0.34 10.97 1.00
C LEU A 46 -1.81 10.61 0.63
N ALA A 47 -2.47 11.40 -0.21
CA ALA A 47 -3.85 11.12 -0.63
C ALA A 47 -3.90 9.95 -1.62
N HIS A 48 -2.89 9.77 -2.47
CA HIS A 48 -2.72 8.57 -3.28
C HIS A 48 -2.56 7.33 -2.39
N PHE A 49 -1.63 7.38 -1.44
CA PHE A 49 -1.42 6.29 -0.47
C PHE A 49 -2.71 5.95 0.30
N SER A 50 -3.41 6.96 0.81
CA SER A 50 -4.66 6.77 1.56
C SER A 50 -5.78 6.13 0.73
N ARG A 51 -5.92 6.52 -0.54
CA ARG A 51 -6.87 5.91 -1.48
C ARG A 51 -6.51 4.45 -1.77
N THR A 52 -5.22 4.15 -1.93
CA THR A 52 -4.74 2.77 -2.13
C THR A 52 -4.98 1.91 -0.90
N CYS A 53 -4.68 2.40 0.30
CA CYS A 53 -4.99 1.74 1.57
C CYS A 53 -6.48 1.41 1.68
N ARG A 54 -7.36 2.39 1.50
CA ARG A 54 -8.82 2.14 1.57
C ARG A 54 -9.29 1.13 0.52
N ARG A 55 -8.75 1.19 -0.70
CA ARG A 55 -9.12 0.27 -1.79
C ARG A 55 -8.68 -1.17 -1.54
N MET A 56 -7.53 -1.38 -0.89
CA MET A 56 -6.94 -2.72 -0.73
C MET A 56 -7.18 -3.33 0.66
N LEU A 57 -7.19 -2.52 1.71
CA LEU A 57 -7.31 -2.94 3.11
C LEU A 57 -8.67 -2.58 3.71
N GLY A 58 -9.48 -1.73 3.05
CA GLY A 58 -10.75 -1.23 3.59
C GLY A 58 -10.62 -0.05 4.55
N TYR A 59 -9.42 0.21 5.08
CA TYR A 59 -9.14 1.27 6.06
C TYR A 59 -8.07 2.24 5.55
N SER A 60 -8.10 3.49 6.00
CA SER A 60 -7.00 4.43 5.78
C SER A 60 -5.79 4.10 6.67
N PRO A 61 -4.58 4.58 6.30
CA PRO A 61 -3.38 4.40 7.12
C PRO A 61 -3.58 4.95 8.54
N THR A 62 -4.28 6.08 8.66
CA THR A 62 -4.58 6.72 9.95
C THR A 62 -5.51 5.87 10.81
N GLU A 63 -6.53 5.25 10.22
CA GLU A 63 -7.43 4.32 10.92
C GLU A 63 -6.69 3.06 11.38
N LEU A 64 -5.79 2.53 10.56
CA LEU A 64 -4.92 1.41 10.94
C LEU A 64 -4.06 1.75 12.17
N ARG A 65 -3.51 2.96 12.25
CA ARG A 65 -2.76 3.40 13.43
C ARG A 65 -3.62 3.50 14.68
N THR A 66 -4.84 4.00 14.54
CA THR A 66 -5.74 4.20 15.70
C THR A 66 -6.40 2.89 16.15
N GLY A 67 -6.68 1.97 15.22
CA GLY A 67 -7.45 0.74 15.47
C GLY A 67 -6.62 -0.53 15.66
N LEU A 68 -5.39 -0.61 15.12
CA LEU A 68 -4.58 -1.84 15.13
C LEU A 68 -3.37 -1.78 16.08
N MET A 69 -2.92 -0.57 16.47
CA MET A 69 -1.78 -0.35 17.38
C MET A 69 -2.22 0.17 18.76
N ARG A 70 -3.33 -0.36 19.30
CA ARG A 70 -3.71 -0.20 20.71
C ARG A 70 -3.40 -1.47 21.49
#